data_AF-A0A7C3UI39-F1
#
_entry.id   AF-A0A7C3UI39-F1
#
_cell.length_a   1.000
_cell.length_b   1.000
_cell.length_c   1.000
_cell.angle_alpha   90.00
_cell.angle_beta   90.00
_cell.angle_gamma   90.00
#
_symmetry.space_group_name_H-M   'P 1'
#
loop_
_entity.id
_entity.type
_entity.pdbx_description
1 polymer ?
#
loop_
_entity_poly.entity_id
_entity_poly.type
_entity_poly.pdbx_seq_one_letter_code
_entity_poly.pdbx_strand_id
1 'polypeptide(L)'
;MSSRSQKSFRKCCKNKIFLVSFIMFVLVLAMFFAKVTTALSQESSFRLQNVGFVRQYTYIMRVSGSNYQMIAGNTGNILFQSGSSSRVFNYIVGNCSTGDSIYVEQGFYYVDSMWNIKVNNLTVIFQRGAILRAVNNLNSVLIFVNYVNGTTISGVEIDGNAVNQNSGLWGNYPYQASGIGVTGFGNLIIDCIIYNCRVFGVFVTSWGGNCGVVNCTVYNCGANAIQLNGVANYAIGNTCWGCSDVGIAVFGPRAFIANNYIYDINGSTGFVNSHVGITVESSGYATITNNTIKNCYYGIATMNTVPPNSHSNYIAYNEILNVNQGTGVSLGDDGHNVATHNYINGSFARGIEVNCYGNIVSFNRIIGVTTDQGAISLNSASNNSISNNTITLSTSGFGIWLLINNNQNIIQGNNIQAEIGIVIQNPNCNYNKLCGNILVNCTVQISDSGTGTIINPDTSAYYSLVFCNTYDGSGEGVYVYANNTSCTITLNEGSILNVNGVNVYLEDNQYILDMMKDYFVYVTRGFAIIS
;
A
#
# COMPACT_ATOMS: atom_id res chain seq x y z
N MET A 1 12.19 -18.95 64.99
CA MET A 1 12.49 -17.68 64.28
C MET A 1 11.31 -17.35 63.38
N SER A 2 10.64 -16.22 63.62
CA SER A 2 9.24 -15.98 63.20
C SER A 2 9.11 -15.29 61.84
N SER A 3 8.07 -15.67 61.09
CA SER A 3 7.67 -15.19 59.75
C SER A 3 7.37 -13.68 59.65
N ARG A 4 7.49 -12.93 60.77
CA ARG A 4 7.37 -11.46 60.79
C ARG A 4 8.63 -10.74 60.29
N SER A 5 9.83 -11.33 60.38
CA SER A 5 11.05 -10.62 59.95
C SER A 5 11.25 -10.60 58.42
N GLN A 6 10.80 -11.64 57.70
CA GLN A 6 10.93 -11.69 56.22
C GLN A 6 9.98 -10.75 55.48
N LYS A 7 8.80 -10.42 56.04
CA LYS A 7 7.86 -9.47 55.42
C LYS A 7 8.35 -8.01 55.51
N SER A 8 9.09 -7.65 56.55
CA SER A 8 9.70 -6.32 56.69
C SER A 8 10.84 -6.10 55.67
N PHE A 9 11.67 -7.13 55.45
CA PHE A 9 12.79 -7.05 54.52
C PHE A 9 12.35 -6.89 53.05
N ARG A 10 11.26 -7.57 52.64
CA ARG A 10 10.72 -7.45 51.28
C ARG A 10 10.08 -6.08 50.99
N LYS A 11 9.56 -5.38 52.01
CA LYS A 11 9.02 -4.01 51.85
C LYS A 11 10.14 -2.98 51.68
N CYS A 12 11.26 -3.15 52.38
CA CYS A 12 12.42 -2.27 52.27
C CYS A 12 13.10 -2.38 50.89
N CYS A 13 13.24 -3.59 50.33
CA CYS A 13 13.84 -3.77 49.00
C CYS A 13 12.98 -3.22 47.84
N LYS A 14 11.63 -3.32 47.93
CA LYS A 14 10.74 -2.77 46.89
C LYS A 14 10.82 -1.25 46.79
N ASN A 15 10.93 -0.55 47.93
CA ASN A 15 11.04 0.90 47.94
C ASN A 15 12.39 1.39 47.37
N LYS A 16 13.48 0.63 47.58
CA LYS A 16 14.78 0.96 47.00
C LYS A 16 14.81 0.78 45.48
N ILE A 17 14.22 -0.30 44.96
CA ILE A 17 14.14 -0.53 43.51
C ILE A 17 13.29 0.56 42.85
N PHE A 18 12.13 0.90 43.43
CA PHE A 18 11.28 1.96 42.92
C PHE A 18 11.98 3.32 42.90
N LEU A 19 12.72 3.66 43.96
CA LEU A 19 13.48 4.90 44.05
C LEU A 19 14.59 4.98 42.98
N VAL A 20 15.32 3.88 42.75
CA VAL A 20 16.36 3.82 41.72
C VAL A 20 15.74 3.95 40.32
N SER A 21 14.64 3.25 40.04
CA SER A 21 13.92 3.37 38.76
C SER A 21 13.38 4.78 38.53
N PHE A 22 12.87 5.44 39.57
CA PHE A 22 12.38 6.81 39.48
C PHE A 22 13.51 7.82 39.21
N ILE A 23 14.65 7.68 39.89
CA ILE A 23 15.84 8.52 39.64
C ILE A 23 16.35 8.34 38.20
N MET A 24 16.41 7.09 37.71
CA MET A 24 16.81 6.81 36.33
C MET A 24 15.85 7.43 35.32
N PHE A 25 14.53 7.36 35.57
CA PHE A 25 13.53 8.00 34.72
C PHE A 25 13.71 9.52 34.67
N VAL A 26 13.91 10.17 35.82
CA VAL A 26 14.14 11.62 35.90
C VAL A 26 15.42 12.03 35.17
N LEU A 27 16.51 11.25 35.27
CA LEU A 27 17.77 11.51 34.56
C LEU A 27 17.60 11.37 33.05
N VAL A 28 16.90 10.33 32.58
CA VAL A 28 16.60 10.17 31.14
C VAL A 28 15.76 11.32 30.62
N LEU A 29 14.75 11.76 31.38
CA LEU A 29 13.90 12.88 31.04
C LEU A 29 14.70 14.20 30.99
N ALA A 30 15.60 14.43 31.94
CA ALA A 30 16.47 15.60 31.97
C ALA A 30 17.46 15.62 30.77
N MET A 31 18.03 14.47 30.40
CA MET A 31 18.87 14.35 29.21
C MET A 31 18.09 14.59 27.92
N PHE A 32 16.84 14.13 27.85
CA PHE A 32 15.94 14.39 26.73
C PHE A 32 15.65 15.90 26.61
N PHE A 33 15.28 16.57 27.70
CA PHE A 33 15.05 18.02 27.70
C PHE A 33 16.31 18.83 27.40
N ALA A 34 17.48 18.41 27.88
CA ALA A 34 18.75 19.04 27.55
C ALA A 34 19.02 18.97 26.03
N LYS A 35 18.86 17.79 25.41
CA LYS A 35 19.01 17.61 23.95
C LYS A 35 17.99 18.44 23.15
N VAL A 36 16.73 18.47 23.57
CA VAL A 36 15.68 19.28 22.92
C VAL A 36 16.04 20.77 23.02
N THR A 37 16.49 21.24 24.18
CA THR A 37 16.92 22.64 24.37
C THR A 37 18.15 22.98 23.53
N THR A 38 19.10 22.04 23.38
CA THR A 38 20.27 22.26 22.51
C THR A 38 19.87 22.33 21.04
N ALA A 39 18.98 21.45 20.58
CA ALA A 39 18.47 21.46 19.21
C ALA A 39 17.70 22.76 18.90
N LEU A 40 16.84 23.21 19.82
CA LEU A 40 16.11 24.47 19.69
C LEU A 40 17.05 25.70 19.74
N SER A 41 18.11 25.65 20.55
CA SER A 41 19.11 26.73 20.58
C SER A 41 19.92 26.81 19.28
N GLN A 42 20.21 25.67 18.64
CA GLN A 42 20.87 25.63 17.33
C GLN A 42 20.00 26.21 16.21
N GLU A 43 18.67 25.98 16.23
CA GLU A 43 17.75 26.65 15.30
C GLU A 43 17.72 28.17 15.48
N SER A 44 17.82 28.66 16.73
CA SER A 44 17.82 30.11 16.99
C SER A 44 19.11 30.82 16.55
N SER A 45 20.26 30.13 16.58
CA SER A 45 21.52 30.65 16.02
C SER A 45 21.60 30.62 14.49
N PHE A 46 20.71 29.89 13.81
CA PHE A 46 20.64 29.86 12.35
C PHE A 46 19.96 31.11 11.76
N ARG A 47 19.26 31.91 12.58
CA ARG A 47 18.50 33.09 12.11
C ARG A 47 19.31 34.38 11.90
N LEU A 48 20.63 34.39 12.17
CA LEU A 48 21.44 35.61 12.10
C LEU A 48 22.67 35.54 11.15
N GLN A 49 22.78 34.53 10.28
CA GLN A 49 23.77 34.49 9.19
C GLN A 49 23.13 34.74 7.80
N ASN A 50 22.30 35.78 7.68
CA ASN A 50 21.59 36.13 6.44
C ASN A 50 22.47 36.78 5.34
N VAL A 51 23.80 36.72 5.43
CA VAL A 51 24.70 37.31 4.42
C VAL A 51 25.67 36.29 3.81
N GLY A 52 25.72 35.06 4.33
CA GLY A 52 26.63 34.00 3.85
C GLY A 52 25.99 32.97 2.89
N PHE A 53 24.67 32.81 2.91
CA PHE A 53 23.96 31.80 2.11
C PHE A 53 23.76 32.18 0.63
N VAL A 54 23.98 33.44 0.27
CA VAL A 54 23.73 33.97 -1.09
C VAL A 54 24.63 33.33 -2.15
N ARG A 55 25.76 32.69 -1.78
CA ARG A 55 26.78 32.22 -2.74
C ARG A 55 26.61 30.81 -3.30
N GLN A 56 25.57 30.06 -2.94
CA GLN A 56 25.43 28.66 -3.39
C GLN A 56 24.56 28.47 -4.64
N TYR A 57 23.75 29.45 -5.01
CA TYR A 57 22.79 29.32 -6.12
C TYR A 57 23.22 30.12 -7.35
N THR A 58 22.87 29.65 -8.55
CA THR A 58 23.13 30.41 -9.79
C THR A 58 22.30 31.69 -9.79
N TYR A 59 21.00 31.56 -9.50
CA TYR A 59 20.07 32.68 -9.44
C TYR A 59 19.20 32.65 -8.19
N ILE A 60 18.83 33.84 -7.71
CA ILE A 60 17.90 34.03 -6.62
C ILE A 60 16.70 34.82 -7.13
N MET A 61 15.49 34.34 -6.84
CA MET A 61 14.24 35.04 -7.11
C MET A 61 13.61 35.54 -5.81
N ARG A 62 13.31 36.83 -5.72
CA ARG A 62 12.68 37.41 -4.52
C ARG A 62 11.57 38.40 -4.83
N VAL A 63 10.74 38.67 -3.83
CA VAL A 63 9.75 39.76 -3.83
C VAL A 63 10.39 41.04 -3.28
N SER A 64 10.22 42.16 -3.95
CA SER A 64 10.71 43.48 -3.51
C SER A 64 9.67 44.56 -3.82
N GLY A 65 8.93 44.99 -2.79
CA GLY A 65 7.79 45.89 -2.97
C GLY A 65 6.71 45.23 -3.85
N SER A 66 6.30 45.91 -4.92
CA SER A 66 5.33 45.39 -5.91
C SER A 66 5.99 44.63 -7.06
N ASN A 67 7.30 44.39 -7.01
CA ASN A 67 8.05 43.74 -8.07
C ASN A 67 8.63 42.41 -7.60
N TYR A 68 8.97 41.58 -8.58
CA TYR A 68 9.79 40.39 -8.43
C TYR A 68 11.15 40.67 -9.07
N GLN A 69 12.22 40.11 -8.50
CA GLN A 69 13.59 40.35 -8.93
C GLN A 69 14.31 39.03 -9.18
N MET A 70 15.12 39.00 -10.23
CA MET A 70 16.18 38.03 -10.47
C MET A 70 17.50 38.63 -10.02
N ILE A 71 18.22 37.90 -9.18
CA ILE A 71 19.51 38.27 -8.63
C ILE A 71 20.53 37.21 -9.02
N ALA A 72 21.70 37.62 -9.49
CA ALA A 72 22.83 36.71 -9.70
C ALA A 72 23.37 36.25 -8.34
N GLY A 73 23.37 34.96 -8.04
CA GLY A 73 23.79 34.47 -6.72
C GLY A 73 25.26 34.74 -6.40
N ASN A 74 26.13 34.76 -7.40
CA ASN A 74 27.57 35.02 -7.21
C ASN A 74 27.91 36.49 -6.89
N THR A 75 27.13 37.46 -7.37
CA THR A 75 27.44 38.89 -7.25
C THR A 75 26.43 39.66 -6.41
N GLY A 76 25.21 39.14 -6.23
CA GLY A 76 24.11 39.86 -5.59
C GLY A 76 23.49 40.95 -6.46
N ASN A 77 23.92 41.10 -7.72
CA ASN A 77 23.39 42.10 -8.63
C ASN A 77 21.99 41.73 -9.11
N ILE A 78 21.07 42.71 -9.13
CA ILE A 78 19.75 42.56 -9.76
C ILE A 78 19.96 42.57 -11.28
N LEU A 79 19.65 41.45 -11.93
CA LEU A 79 19.79 41.29 -13.38
C LEU A 79 18.50 41.62 -14.13
N PHE A 80 17.34 41.37 -13.52
CA PHE A 80 16.03 41.60 -14.13
C PHE A 80 14.98 41.83 -13.04
N GLN A 81 13.96 42.64 -13.34
CA GLN A 81 12.81 42.85 -12.46
C GLN A 81 11.52 43.06 -13.25
N SER A 82 10.39 42.64 -12.67
CA SER A 82 9.07 42.83 -13.27
C SER A 82 7.97 42.80 -12.21
N GLY A 83 6.80 43.40 -12.51
CA GLY A 83 5.60 43.23 -11.70
C GLY A 83 4.92 41.85 -11.84
N SER A 84 5.40 41.01 -12.76
CA SER A 84 4.90 39.64 -12.99
C SER A 84 5.93 38.61 -12.51
N SER A 85 5.52 37.73 -11.60
CA SER A 85 6.39 36.68 -11.08
C SER A 85 6.80 35.70 -12.18
N SER A 86 5.84 35.36 -13.05
CA SER A 86 6.05 34.43 -14.16
C SER A 86 6.99 34.98 -15.21
N ARG A 87 6.96 36.29 -15.50
CA ARG A 87 7.96 36.90 -16.40
C ARG A 87 9.37 36.81 -15.83
N VAL A 88 9.54 37.06 -14.53
CA VAL A 88 10.86 36.95 -13.87
C VAL A 88 11.35 35.51 -13.86
N PHE A 89 10.51 34.55 -13.44
CA PHE A 89 10.92 33.14 -13.39
C PHE A 89 11.29 32.61 -14.78
N ASN A 90 10.46 32.86 -15.79
CA ASN A 90 10.76 32.42 -17.15
C ASN A 90 12.00 33.12 -17.75
N TYR A 91 12.29 34.36 -17.34
CA TYR A 91 13.55 35.03 -17.69
C TYR A 91 14.76 34.37 -17.00
N ILE A 92 14.65 33.97 -15.74
CA ILE A 92 15.69 33.20 -15.03
C ILE A 92 15.97 31.91 -15.79
N VAL A 93 14.93 31.10 -16.06
CA VAL A 93 15.08 29.82 -16.77
C VAL A 93 15.72 30.00 -18.15
N GLY A 94 15.37 31.07 -18.88
CA GLY A 94 15.98 31.39 -20.18
C GLY A 94 17.47 31.74 -20.12
N ASN A 95 17.99 32.07 -18.94
CA ASN A 95 19.41 32.34 -18.68
C ASN A 95 20.12 31.20 -17.92
N CYS A 96 19.40 30.11 -17.61
CA CYS A 96 19.99 28.93 -16.99
C CYS A 96 20.65 28.02 -18.04
N SER A 97 21.70 27.34 -17.61
CA SER A 97 22.34 26.19 -18.25
C SER A 97 22.10 24.92 -17.45
N THR A 98 22.38 23.76 -18.05
CA THR A 98 22.27 22.47 -17.37
C THR A 98 23.10 22.44 -16.09
N GLY A 99 22.50 22.00 -14.97
CA GLY A 99 23.16 21.93 -13.67
C GLY A 99 23.07 23.21 -12.83
N ASP A 100 22.49 24.28 -13.37
CA ASP A 100 22.23 25.49 -12.59
C ASP A 100 21.21 25.26 -11.48
N SER A 101 21.22 26.18 -10.51
CA SER A 101 20.26 26.19 -9.42
C SER A 101 19.58 27.55 -9.25
N ILE A 102 18.30 27.50 -8.91
CA ILE A 102 17.47 28.66 -8.62
C ILE A 102 16.99 28.54 -7.18
N TYR A 103 17.19 29.59 -6.39
CA TYR A 103 16.61 29.72 -5.06
C TYR A 103 15.50 30.77 -5.06
N VAL A 104 14.31 30.40 -4.57
CA VAL A 104 13.17 31.31 -4.47
C VAL A 104 12.98 31.68 -3.01
N GLU A 105 13.19 32.95 -2.68
CA GLU A 105 13.01 33.45 -1.31
C GLU A 105 11.55 33.37 -0.85
N GLN A 106 11.34 33.46 0.46
CA GLN A 106 9.99 33.52 1.02
C GLN A 106 9.22 34.72 0.44
N GLY A 107 7.92 34.55 0.20
CA GLY A 107 7.11 35.58 -0.41
C GLY A 107 5.90 35.03 -1.13
N PHE A 108 5.01 35.93 -1.55
CA PHE A 108 3.82 35.57 -2.30
C PHE A 108 4.03 35.85 -3.79
N TYR A 109 3.87 34.83 -4.62
CA TYR A 109 4.12 34.87 -6.06
C TYR A 109 2.83 34.60 -6.83
N TYR A 110 2.22 35.65 -7.36
CA TYR A 110 1.05 35.51 -8.23
C TYR A 110 1.48 35.04 -9.62
N VAL A 111 1.03 33.84 -9.99
CA VAL A 111 1.37 33.18 -11.25
C VAL A 111 0.31 33.56 -12.29
N ASP A 112 0.66 34.50 -13.16
CA ASP A 112 -0.20 34.99 -14.26
C ASP A 112 0.01 34.25 -15.58
N SER A 113 1.09 33.46 -15.64
CA SER A 113 1.45 32.55 -16.72
C SER A 113 2.31 31.41 -16.17
N MET A 114 2.26 30.25 -16.81
CA MET A 114 3.01 29.06 -16.39
C MET A 114 4.51 29.36 -16.19
N TRP A 115 5.07 28.90 -15.07
CA TRP A 115 6.51 28.83 -14.82
C TRP A 115 7.06 27.61 -15.55
N ASN A 116 7.74 27.83 -16.67
CA ASN A 116 8.05 26.80 -17.65
C ASN A 116 9.54 26.45 -17.62
N ILE A 117 9.88 25.30 -17.04
CA ILE A 117 11.25 24.81 -16.92
C ILE A 117 11.61 24.03 -18.19
N LYS A 118 12.59 24.54 -18.94
CA LYS A 118 13.06 23.99 -20.23
C LYS A 118 14.57 23.70 -20.24
N VAL A 119 15.18 23.56 -19.07
CA VAL A 119 16.61 23.27 -18.91
C VAL A 119 16.76 21.95 -18.15
N ASN A 120 17.61 21.04 -18.65
CA ASN A 120 17.89 19.75 -18.00
C ASN A 120 18.68 19.95 -16.70
N ASN A 121 18.52 19.02 -15.77
CA ASN A 121 19.28 18.98 -14.50
C ASN A 121 19.21 20.29 -13.71
N LEU A 122 18.10 21.03 -13.82
CA LEU A 122 17.89 22.25 -13.07
C LEU A 122 17.44 21.92 -11.64
N THR A 123 18.00 22.59 -10.65
CA THR A 123 17.52 22.48 -9.26
C THR A 123 16.81 23.76 -8.85
N VAL A 124 15.53 23.67 -8.47
CA VAL A 124 14.75 24.81 -7.98
C VAL A 124 14.37 24.56 -6.53
N ILE A 125 14.91 25.37 -5.62
CA ILE A 125 14.68 25.26 -4.18
C ILE A 125 13.91 26.49 -3.72
N PHE A 126 12.83 26.25 -3.00
CA PHE A 126 11.98 27.28 -2.44
C PHE A 126 12.24 27.38 -0.94
N GLN A 127 12.46 28.61 -0.48
CA GLN A 127 12.46 28.90 0.94
C GLN A 127 11.07 28.64 1.52
N ARG A 128 11.01 28.06 2.72
CA ARG A 128 9.75 27.91 3.45
C ARG A 128 9.01 29.26 3.52
N GLY A 129 7.75 29.28 3.09
CA GLY A 129 6.94 30.49 2.98
C GLY A 129 6.97 31.16 1.60
N ALA A 130 7.64 30.57 0.60
CA ALA A 130 7.44 30.91 -0.80
C ALA A 130 6.15 30.25 -1.31
N ILE A 131 5.10 31.06 -1.51
CA ILE A 131 3.78 30.60 -1.90
C ILE A 131 3.50 31.05 -3.34
N LEU A 132 3.28 30.08 -4.22
CA LEU A 132 2.83 30.32 -5.59
C LEU A 132 1.31 30.20 -5.64
N ARG A 133 0.63 31.25 -6.08
CA ARG A 133 -0.82 31.24 -6.25
C ARG A 133 -1.22 31.55 -7.69
N ALA A 134 -2.06 30.69 -8.27
CA ALA A 134 -2.64 30.97 -9.57
C ALA A 134 -3.56 32.21 -9.51
N VAL A 135 -3.41 33.12 -10.48
CA VAL A 135 -4.39 34.20 -10.67
C VAL A 135 -5.74 33.65 -11.16
N ASN A 136 -6.78 34.48 -11.10
CA ASN A 136 -8.09 34.11 -11.61
C ASN A 136 -8.02 33.82 -13.11
N ASN A 137 -8.69 32.76 -13.57
CA ASN A 137 -8.73 32.32 -14.96
C ASN A 137 -7.35 32.00 -15.58
N LEU A 138 -6.33 31.65 -14.78
CA LEU A 138 -5.05 31.18 -15.30
C LEU A 138 -5.25 29.95 -16.20
N ASN A 139 -6.08 29.00 -15.76
CA ASN A 139 -6.46 27.79 -16.51
C ASN A 139 -5.27 27.00 -17.08
N SER A 140 -4.14 27.04 -16.39
CA SER A 140 -2.87 26.45 -16.81
C SER A 140 -2.12 25.90 -15.60
N VAL A 141 -1.16 25.04 -15.85
CA VAL A 141 -0.28 24.50 -14.80
C VAL A 141 0.55 25.64 -14.22
N LEU A 142 0.75 25.68 -12.88
CA LEU A 142 1.58 26.72 -12.27
C LEU A 142 3.05 26.52 -12.58
N ILE A 143 3.60 25.32 -12.33
CA ILE A 143 4.97 24.95 -12.72
C ILE A 143 4.94 23.77 -13.69
N PHE A 144 5.59 23.91 -14.84
CA PHE A 144 5.68 22.85 -15.84
C PHE A 144 7.14 22.52 -16.17
N VAL A 145 7.55 21.29 -15.87
CA VAL A 145 8.84 20.71 -16.26
C VAL A 145 8.66 20.10 -17.65
N ASN A 146 9.13 20.81 -18.67
CA ASN A 146 8.68 20.65 -20.04
C ASN A 146 9.75 20.06 -20.96
N TYR A 147 9.65 18.75 -21.19
CA TYR A 147 10.51 17.91 -22.03
C TYR A 147 11.98 17.98 -21.60
N VAL A 148 12.21 17.96 -20.29
CA VAL A 148 13.54 17.96 -19.69
C VAL A 148 13.70 16.87 -18.65
N ASN A 149 14.95 16.53 -18.37
CA ASN A 149 15.34 15.41 -17.52
C ASN A 149 16.09 15.89 -16.28
N GLY A 150 16.04 15.11 -15.20
CA GLY A 150 16.87 15.31 -14.01
C GLY A 150 16.58 16.59 -13.22
N THR A 151 15.45 17.25 -13.46
CA THR A 151 15.08 18.49 -12.75
C THR A 151 14.54 18.17 -11.37
N THR A 152 14.95 18.93 -10.37
CA THR A 152 14.41 18.83 -9.00
C THR A 152 13.67 20.11 -8.62
N ILE A 153 12.45 19.98 -8.10
CA ILE A 153 11.67 21.05 -7.48
C ILE A 153 11.50 20.69 -6.01
N SER A 154 11.92 21.58 -5.10
CA SER A 154 11.91 21.31 -3.66
C SER A 154 11.31 22.46 -2.85
N GLY A 155 10.44 22.13 -1.89
CA GLY A 155 10.02 23.05 -0.82
C GLY A 155 8.93 24.07 -1.18
N VAL A 156 8.34 24.00 -2.38
CA VAL A 156 7.35 25.00 -2.81
C VAL A 156 6.00 24.79 -2.12
N GLU A 157 5.34 25.89 -1.75
CA GLU A 157 3.91 25.90 -1.42
C GLU A 157 3.11 26.42 -2.62
N ILE A 158 2.10 25.67 -3.06
CA ILE A 158 1.26 25.98 -4.23
C ILE A 158 -0.21 26.04 -3.83
N ASP A 159 -0.84 27.18 -4.08
CA ASP A 159 -2.30 27.39 -4.06
C ASP A 159 -2.82 27.47 -5.50
N GLY A 160 -3.48 26.41 -5.96
CA GLY A 160 -4.04 26.35 -7.31
C GLY A 160 -5.25 27.26 -7.52
N ASN A 161 -5.76 27.93 -6.48
CA ASN A 161 -6.89 28.86 -6.55
C ASN A 161 -8.10 28.26 -7.29
N ALA A 162 -8.42 26.99 -7.03
CA ALA A 162 -9.37 26.16 -7.80
C ALA A 162 -10.73 26.82 -8.05
N VAL A 163 -11.27 27.53 -7.05
CA VAL A 163 -12.59 28.19 -7.11
C VAL A 163 -12.66 29.28 -8.18
N ASN A 164 -11.51 29.81 -8.61
CA ASN A 164 -11.39 30.87 -9.62
C ASN A 164 -10.80 30.37 -10.95
N GLN A 165 -10.74 29.05 -11.15
CA GLN A 165 -10.37 28.43 -12.42
C GLN A 165 -11.62 27.89 -13.13
N ASN A 166 -11.56 27.74 -14.46
CA ASN A 166 -12.68 27.28 -15.27
C ASN A 166 -13.11 25.86 -14.87
N SER A 167 -14.41 25.67 -14.72
CA SER A 167 -15.00 24.38 -14.35
C SER A 167 -15.22 23.42 -15.52
N GLY A 168 -14.64 23.66 -16.69
CA GLY A 168 -14.84 22.86 -17.92
C GLY A 168 -13.59 22.19 -18.47
N LEU A 169 -12.49 22.14 -17.71
CA LEU A 169 -11.15 21.77 -18.21
C LEU A 169 -10.94 20.25 -18.43
N TRP A 170 -11.92 19.40 -18.11
CA TRP A 170 -11.77 17.94 -18.09
C TRP A 170 -11.71 17.25 -19.48
N GLY A 171 -11.83 17.98 -20.60
CA GLY A 171 -12.00 17.37 -21.93
C GLY A 171 -10.82 17.47 -22.92
N ASN A 172 -10.16 18.64 -23.02
CA ASN A 172 -9.20 18.88 -24.12
C ASN A 172 -7.73 18.77 -23.70
N TYR A 173 -7.43 19.05 -22.43
CA TYR A 173 -6.09 18.95 -21.87
C TYR A 173 -6.23 18.62 -20.39
N PRO A 174 -6.23 17.34 -20.01
CA PRO A 174 -6.64 16.89 -18.69
C PRO A 174 -5.76 17.42 -17.56
N TYR A 175 -4.62 18.06 -17.86
CA TYR A 175 -3.70 18.62 -16.89
C TYR A 175 -3.78 20.15 -16.72
N GLN A 176 -4.63 20.85 -17.48
CA GLN A 176 -4.82 22.30 -17.30
C GLN A 176 -5.26 22.62 -15.87
N ALA A 177 -4.76 23.72 -15.31
CA ALA A 177 -5.01 24.12 -13.91
C ALA A 177 -4.58 23.10 -12.83
N SER A 178 -3.50 22.36 -13.10
CA SER A 178 -2.79 21.54 -12.10
C SER A 178 -1.74 22.36 -11.34
N GLY A 179 -1.30 21.89 -10.17
CA GLY A 179 -0.20 22.51 -9.43
C GLY A 179 1.13 22.41 -10.18
N ILE A 180 1.66 21.18 -10.29
CA ILE A 180 2.91 20.87 -10.99
C ILE A 180 2.65 19.84 -12.08
N GLY A 181 3.14 20.09 -13.28
CA GLY A 181 3.12 19.14 -14.39
C GLY A 181 4.53 18.77 -14.83
N VAL A 182 4.75 17.51 -15.18
CA VAL A 182 6.07 16.96 -15.48
C VAL A 182 6.03 16.13 -16.75
N THR A 183 7.01 16.37 -17.62
CA THR A 183 7.36 15.48 -18.73
C THR A 183 8.87 15.22 -18.71
N GLY A 184 9.36 14.24 -19.49
CA GLY A 184 10.77 13.83 -19.48
C GLY A 184 11.13 12.89 -18.32
N PHE A 185 12.41 12.64 -18.10
CA PHE A 185 12.87 11.52 -17.28
C PHE A 185 13.62 11.94 -16.02
N GLY A 186 13.42 11.20 -14.93
CA GLY A 186 14.24 11.36 -13.72
C GLY A 186 14.00 12.69 -12.98
N ASN A 187 12.84 13.31 -13.16
CA ASN A 187 12.50 14.55 -12.46
C ASN A 187 11.97 14.25 -11.06
N LEU A 188 12.24 15.12 -10.09
CA LEU A 188 11.89 14.93 -8.68
C LEU A 188 11.13 16.15 -8.14
N ILE A 189 9.94 15.91 -7.58
CA ILE A 189 9.19 16.86 -6.77
C ILE A 189 9.29 16.40 -5.32
N ILE A 190 9.86 17.23 -4.44
CA ILE A 190 10.15 16.83 -3.07
C ILE A 190 9.81 17.89 -2.02
N ASP A 191 9.28 17.47 -0.87
CA ASP A 191 8.98 18.33 0.28
C ASP A 191 8.06 19.53 -0.07
N CYS A 192 7.14 19.35 -1.02
CA CYS A 192 6.23 20.41 -1.47
C CYS A 192 4.87 20.34 -0.78
N ILE A 193 4.19 21.47 -0.65
CA ILE A 193 2.78 21.57 -0.22
C ILE A 193 1.96 22.06 -1.39
N ILE A 194 0.99 21.29 -1.87
CA ILE A 194 0.24 21.59 -3.10
C ILE A 194 -1.24 21.43 -2.81
N TYR A 195 -2.03 22.48 -3.02
CA TYR A 195 -3.43 22.45 -2.63
C TYR A 195 -4.33 23.35 -3.46
N ASN A 196 -5.64 23.12 -3.30
CA ASN A 196 -6.68 23.86 -4.01
C ASN A 196 -6.42 23.92 -5.52
N CYS A 197 -5.91 22.83 -6.11
CA CYS A 197 -5.75 22.74 -7.56
C CYS A 197 -7.07 22.36 -8.21
N ARG A 198 -7.39 22.96 -9.37
CA ARG A 198 -8.66 22.70 -10.03
C ARG A 198 -8.74 21.27 -10.54
N VAL A 199 -7.62 20.72 -11.00
CA VAL A 199 -7.56 19.37 -11.55
C VAL A 199 -6.64 18.50 -10.69
N PHE A 200 -5.33 18.51 -10.95
CA PHE A 200 -4.37 17.68 -10.22
C PHE A 200 -3.44 18.49 -9.33
N GLY A 201 -3.00 17.91 -8.22
CA GLY A 201 -1.89 18.49 -7.46
C GLY A 201 -0.59 18.34 -8.25
N VAL A 202 -0.19 17.10 -8.52
CA VAL A 202 0.94 16.76 -9.38
C VAL A 202 0.51 15.83 -10.51
N PHE A 203 0.95 16.14 -11.73
CA PHE A 203 0.68 15.36 -12.92
C PHE A 203 1.96 15.02 -13.68
N VAL A 204 2.33 13.75 -13.71
CA VAL A 204 3.39 13.22 -14.58
C VAL A 204 2.74 12.71 -15.86
N THR A 205 3.18 13.20 -17.02
CA THR A 205 2.67 12.80 -18.35
C THR A 205 3.15 11.42 -18.78
N SER A 206 2.54 10.85 -19.83
CA SER A 206 2.96 9.56 -20.42
C SER A 206 4.38 9.57 -21.00
N TRP A 207 4.91 10.74 -21.35
CA TRP A 207 6.33 10.94 -21.73
C TRP A 207 7.24 11.13 -20.52
N GLY A 208 6.69 11.06 -19.31
CA GLY A 208 7.38 11.07 -18.05
C GLY A 208 7.82 9.67 -17.64
N GLY A 209 9.09 9.47 -17.28
CA GLY A 209 9.55 8.17 -16.80
C GLY A 209 10.55 8.29 -15.66
N ASN A 210 10.50 7.37 -14.70
CA ASN A 210 11.34 7.41 -13.51
C ASN A 210 11.27 8.76 -12.75
N CYS A 211 10.12 9.43 -12.79
CA CYS A 211 9.86 10.67 -12.07
C CYS A 211 9.27 10.38 -10.69
N GLY A 212 9.66 11.19 -9.71
CA GLY A 212 9.31 11.00 -8.31
C GLY A 212 8.50 12.13 -7.71
N VAL A 213 7.49 11.79 -6.91
CA VAL A 213 6.83 12.70 -5.97
C VAL A 213 7.09 12.20 -4.57
N VAL A 214 7.87 12.92 -3.77
CA VAL A 214 8.44 12.43 -2.52
C VAL A 214 8.18 13.39 -1.38
N ASN A 215 7.69 12.88 -0.24
CA ASN A 215 7.47 13.66 0.98
C ASN A 215 6.60 14.93 0.77
N CYS A 216 5.71 14.90 -0.22
CA CYS A 216 4.82 16.02 -0.50
C CYS A 216 3.52 15.91 0.28
N THR A 217 2.89 17.06 0.52
CA THR A 217 1.56 17.20 1.09
C THR A 217 0.63 17.72 0.00
N VAL A 218 -0.32 16.91 -0.47
CA VAL A 218 -1.17 17.25 -1.62
C VAL A 218 -2.65 17.12 -1.27
N TYR A 219 -3.44 18.18 -1.36
CA TYR A 219 -4.82 18.13 -0.87
C TYR A 219 -5.81 19.06 -1.55
N ASN A 220 -7.11 18.80 -1.38
CA ASN A 220 -8.22 19.59 -1.93
C ASN A 220 -8.11 19.84 -3.44
N CYS A 221 -7.70 18.82 -4.20
CA CYS A 221 -7.63 18.88 -5.65
C CYS A 221 -8.95 18.40 -6.28
N GLY A 222 -9.36 19.01 -7.39
CA GLY A 222 -10.63 18.70 -8.06
C GLY A 222 -10.65 17.38 -8.85
N ALA A 223 -9.58 16.60 -8.82
CA ALA A 223 -9.56 15.22 -9.28
C ALA A 223 -8.53 14.43 -8.44
N ASN A 224 -7.36 14.12 -9.00
CA ASN A 224 -6.32 13.33 -8.35
C ASN A 224 -5.34 14.20 -7.57
N ALA A 225 -4.88 13.75 -6.39
CA ALA A 225 -3.79 14.44 -5.70
C ALA A 225 -2.50 14.29 -6.52
N ILE A 226 -2.11 13.04 -6.80
CA ILE A 226 -0.95 12.69 -7.63
C ILE A 226 -1.40 11.77 -8.76
N GLN A 227 -1.04 12.13 -9.98
CA GLN A 227 -1.26 11.29 -11.16
C GLN A 227 0.07 10.93 -11.81
N LEU A 228 0.34 9.63 -11.89
CA LEU A 228 1.56 9.04 -12.44
C LEU A 228 1.27 8.37 -13.79
N ASN A 229 1.38 9.13 -14.88
CA ASN A 229 1.38 8.54 -16.22
C ASN A 229 2.83 8.24 -16.62
N GLY A 230 3.04 7.18 -17.42
CA GLY A 230 4.36 6.80 -17.90
C GLY A 230 5.13 5.79 -17.01
N VAL A 231 6.28 5.34 -17.48
CA VAL A 231 6.93 4.11 -16.96
C VAL A 231 7.76 4.38 -15.70
N ALA A 232 7.62 3.51 -14.70
CA ALA A 232 8.46 3.47 -13.51
C ALA A 232 8.46 4.77 -12.67
N ASN A 233 7.38 5.54 -12.74
CA ASN A 233 7.21 6.70 -11.86
C ASN A 233 6.87 6.26 -10.43
N TYR A 234 7.19 7.10 -9.45
CA TYR A 234 7.05 6.72 -8.05
C TYR A 234 6.46 7.83 -7.17
N ALA A 235 5.72 7.42 -6.16
CA ALA A 235 5.18 8.29 -5.12
C ALA A 235 5.53 7.71 -3.75
N ILE A 236 6.38 8.41 -2.99
CA ILE A 236 6.91 7.91 -1.72
C ILE A 236 6.73 8.91 -0.59
N GLY A 237 6.22 8.48 0.56
CA GLY A 237 6.20 9.34 1.76
C GLY A 237 5.21 10.51 1.70
N ASN A 238 4.29 10.52 0.73
CA ASN A 238 3.38 11.63 0.54
C ASN A 238 2.18 11.55 1.48
N THR A 239 1.61 12.71 1.81
CA THR A 239 0.32 12.82 2.49
C THR A 239 -0.72 13.38 1.54
N CYS A 240 -1.82 12.65 1.30
CA CYS A 240 -2.86 13.05 0.34
C CYS A 240 -4.27 13.01 0.97
N TRP A 241 -5.09 14.06 0.79
CA TRP A 241 -6.48 14.08 1.28
C TRP A 241 -7.39 15.09 0.57
N GLY A 242 -8.70 14.99 0.79
CA GLY A 242 -9.70 15.98 0.35
C GLY A 242 -9.85 16.12 -1.17
N CYS A 243 -9.21 15.23 -1.94
CA CYS A 243 -9.33 15.18 -3.39
C CYS A 243 -10.66 14.51 -3.77
N SER A 244 -11.24 14.87 -4.91
CA SER A 244 -12.54 14.33 -5.30
C SER A 244 -12.47 12.94 -5.91
N ASP A 245 -11.39 12.63 -6.62
CA ASP A 245 -11.33 11.40 -7.40
C ASP A 245 -10.44 10.36 -6.71
N VAL A 246 -9.12 10.52 -6.83
CA VAL A 246 -8.14 9.58 -6.28
C VAL A 246 -7.07 10.29 -5.47
N GLY A 247 -6.57 9.64 -4.41
CA GLY A 247 -5.32 10.07 -3.76
C GLY A 247 -4.14 9.96 -4.72
N ILE A 248 -3.79 8.73 -5.12
CA ILE A 248 -2.73 8.47 -6.10
C ILE A 248 -3.27 7.61 -7.24
N ALA A 249 -3.23 8.13 -8.47
CA ALA A 249 -3.63 7.42 -9.68
C ALA A 249 -2.42 7.02 -10.53
N VAL A 250 -2.42 5.78 -11.02
CA VAL A 250 -1.35 5.21 -11.87
C VAL A 250 -1.90 4.86 -13.23
N PHE A 251 -1.35 5.47 -14.28
CA PHE A 251 -1.69 5.18 -15.67
C PHE A 251 -0.52 4.59 -16.48
N GLY A 252 0.66 4.48 -15.89
CA GLY A 252 1.83 3.91 -16.55
C GLY A 252 2.45 2.74 -15.79
N PRO A 253 3.10 1.79 -16.49
CA PRO A 253 3.51 0.51 -15.92
C PRO A 253 4.69 0.67 -14.96
N ARG A 254 4.87 -0.35 -14.09
CA ARG A 254 5.99 -0.45 -13.15
C ARG A 254 6.07 0.68 -12.12
N ALA A 255 4.95 1.33 -11.82
CA ALA A 255 4.93 2.38 -10.80
C ALA A 255 5.29 1.83 -9.42
N PHE A 256 5.95 2.65 -8.59
CA PHE A 256 6.30 2.30 -7.22
C PHE A 256 5.66 3.26 -6.22
N ILE A 257 4.72 2.77 -5.41
CA ILE A 257 3.95 3.59 -4.47
C ILE A 257 4.18 3.05 -3.07
N ALA A 258 4.89 3.83 -2.24
CA ALA A 258 5.26 3.37 -0.92
C ALA A 258 5.23 4.41 0.19
N ASN A 259 4.94 3.97 1.42
CA ASN A 259 5.02 4.81 2.62
C ASN A 259 4.13 6.06 2.56
N ASN A 260 3.05 6.07 1.77
CA ASN A 260 2.15 7.22 1.68
C ASN A 260 1.06 7.13 2.76
N TYR A 261 0.64 8.30 3.26
CA TYR A 261 -0.52 8.45 4.12
C TYR A 261 -1.67 9.11 3.36
N ILE A 262 -2.68 8.32 3.01
CA ILE A 262 -3.79 8.76 2.15
C ILE A 262 -5.07 8.66 2.96
N TYR A 263 -5.81 9.76 3.09
CA TYR A 263 -7.04 9.73 3.87
C TYR A 263 -8.10 10.69 3.38
N ASP A 264 -9.35 10.44 3.72
CA ASP A 264 -10.48 11.34 3.42
C ASP A 264 -10.49 11.79 1.94
N ILE A 265 -10.33 10.85 1.00
CA ILE A 265 -10.54 11.11 -0.43
C ILE A 265 -12.05 11.13 -0.69
N ASN A 266 -12.66 12.25 -0.34
CA ASN A 266 -14.11 12.47 -0.34
C ASN A 266 -14.48 13.90 -0.77
N GLY A 267 -13.57 14.58 -1.47
CA GLY A 267 -13.75 15.96 -1.88
C GLY A 267 -14.94 16.11 -2.84
N SER A 268 -15.82 17.08 -2.58
CA SER A 268 -17.01 17.32 -3.43
C SER A 268 -16.79 18.39 -4.50
N THR A 269 -15.61 19.01 -4.54
CA THR A 269 -15.33 20.21 -5.36
C THR A 269 -14.88 19.88 -6.78
N GLY A 270 -14.71 18.61 -7.09
CA GLY A 270 -14.09 18.12 -8.31
C GLY A 270 -15.05 17.60 -9.38
N PHE A 271 -14.45 16.98 -10.40
CA PHE A 271 -15.14 16.56 -11.63
C PHE A 271 -15.53 15.08 -11.62
N VAL A 272 -14.76 14.27 -10.91
CA VAL A 272 -14.91 12.82 -10.80
C VAL A 272 -14.85 12.48 -9.31
N ASN A 273 -15.71 11.56 -8.90
CA ASN A 273 -16.01 11.28 -7.50
C ASN A 273 -15.86 9.77 -7.18
N SER A 274 -14.79 9.12 -7.65
CA SER A 274 -14.56 7.70 -7.38
C SER A 274 -14.12 7.44 -5.93
N HIS A 275 -13.55 8.46 -5.27
CA HIS A 275 -13.16 8.45 -3.86
C HIS A 275 -12.18 7.31 -3.50
N VAL A 276 -11.22 7.03 -4.38
CA VAL A 276 -10.26 5.92 -4.22
C VAL A 276 -8.98 6.40 -3.53
N GLY A 277 -8.43 5.63 -2.60
CA GLY A 277 -7.11 5.92 -2.02
C GLY A 277 -5.99 5.83 -3.07
N ILE A 278 -5.79 4.65 -3.63
CA ILE A 278 -4.84 4.37 -4.72
C ILE A 278 -5.55 3.63 -5.84
N THR A 279 -5.44 4.10 -7.09
CA THR A 279 -5.92 3.37 -8.25
C THR A 279 -4.81 3.04 -9.24
N VAL A 280 -4.91 1.87 -9.87
CA VAL A 280 -4.12 1.50 -11.05
C VAL A 280 -5.08 1.35 -12.21
N GLU A 281 -5.03 2.32 -13.12
CA GLU A 281 -5.85 2.40 -14.32
C GLU A 281 -4.97 2.13 -15.54
N SER A 282 -5.30 1.13 -16.35
CA SER A 282 -4.58 0.88 -17.61
C SER A 282 -3.08 0.61 -17.47
N SER A 283 -2.66 -0.02 -16.36
CA SER A 283 -1.24 -0.18 -16.02
C SER A 283 -0.92 -1.48 -15.31
N GLY A 284 0.18 -2.12 -15.71
CA GLY A 284 0.66 -3.36 -15.10
C GLY A 284 1.97 -3.22 -14.32
N TYR A 285 2.26 -4.24 -13.52
CA TYR A 285 3.50 -4.41 -12.75
C TYR A 285 3.76 -3.33 -11.70
N ALA A 286 2.74 -2.60 -11.24
CA ALA A 286 2.88 -1.66 -10.15
C ALA A 286 3.18 -2.38 -8.83
N THR A 287 3.98 -1.76 -7.97
CA THR A 287 4.23 -2.19 -6.59
C THR A 287 3.65 -1.17 -5.63
N ILE A 288 2.70 -1.61 -4.80
CA ILE A 288 1.99 -0.77 -3.84
C ILE A 288 2.22 -1.34 -2.45
N THR A 289 3.04 -0.67 -1.64
CA THR A 289 3.51 -1.24 -0.36
C THR A 289 3.64 -0.25 0.78
N ASN A 290 3.44 -0.69 2.02
CA ASN A 290 3.62 0.13 3.22
C ASN A 290 2.81 1.45 3.21
N ASN A 291 1.67 1.50 2.53
CA ASN A 291 0.81 2.69 2.55
C ASN A 291 -0.24 2.56 3.66
N THR A 292 -0.61 3.69 4.26
CA THR A 292 -1.74 3.77 5.19
C THR A 292 -2.86 4.54 4.50
N ILE A 293 -4.00 3.89 4.29
CA ILE A 293 -5.15 4.40 3.55
C ILE A 293 -6.36 4.42 4.46
N LYS A 294 -7.02 5.57 4.64
CA LYS A 294 -8.11 5.71 5.61
C LYS A 294 -9.32 6.49 5.10
N ASN A 295 -10.53 6.08 5.44
CA ASN A 295 -11.75 6.87 5.18
C ASN A 295 -12.00 7.24 3.70
N CYS A 296 -11.51 6.41 2.77
CA CYS A 296 -11.84 6.51 1.34
C CYS A 296 -13.09 5.68 1.02
N TYR A 297 -13.63 5.73 -0.20
CA TYR A 297 -14.66 4.80 -0.67
C TYR A 297 -14.07 3.48 -1.17
N TYR A 298 -12.90 3.52 -1.79
CA TYR A 298 -12.05 2.34 -2.02
C TYR A 298 -10.67 2.55 -1.41
N GLY A 299 -10.07 1.51 -0.85
CA GLY A 299 -8.68 1.57 -0.38
C GLY A 299 -7.71 1.58 -1.56
N ILE A 300 -7.58 0.42 -2.19
CA ILE A 300 -6.79 0.21 -3.41
C ILE A 300 -7.71 -0.40 -4.47
N ALA A 301 -7.69 0.14 -5.69
CA ALA A 301 -8.43 -0.43 -6.82
C ALA A 301 -7.49 -0.67 -8.02
N THR A 302 -7.68 -1.78 -8.71
CA THR A 302 -7.16 -1.97 -10.07
C THR A 302 -8.34 -1.97 -11.03
N MET A 303 -8.26 -1.17 -12.08
CA MET A 303 -9.37 -0.98 -13.02
C MET A 303 -8.90 -1.14 -14.47
N ASN A 304 -9.78 -1.71 -15.28
CA ASN A 304 -9.63 -1.78 -16.72
C ASN A 304 -10.43 -0.66 -17.40
N THR A 305 -9.96 0.58 -17.31
CA THR A 305 -10.63 1.70 -17.97
C THR A 305 -10.22 1.83 -19.43
N VAL A 306 -8.96 1.50 -19.77
CA VAL A 306 -8.41 1.57 -21.14
C VAL A 306 -7.31 0.50 -21.31
N PRO A 307 -7.17 -0.17 -22.48
CA PRO A 307 -6.00 -1.01 -22.76
C PRO A 307 -4.67 -0.22 -22.75
N PRO A 308 -3.54 -0.83 -22.31
CA PRO A 308 -3.39 -2.21 -21.87
C PRO A 308 -3.94 -2.45 -20.46
N ASN A 309 -4.55 -3.61 -20.24
CA ASN A 309 -5.18 -4.02 -18.98
C ASN A 309 -4.24 -3.86 -17.79
N SER A 310 -4.79 -3.57 -16.62
CA SER A 310 -4.02 -3.45 -15.40
C SER A 310 -3.65 -4.83 -14.87
N HIS A 311 -2.44 -5.36 -15.10
CA HIS A 311 -2.12 -6.76 -14.74
C HIS A 311 -0.85 -6.88 -13.90
N SER A 312 -0.70 -8.00 -13.18
CA SER A 312 0.57 -8.32 -12.48
C SER A 312 1.02 -7.30 -11.43
N ASN A 313 0.08 -6.57 -10.82
CA ASN A 313 0.37 -5.65 -9.73
C ASN A 313 0.66 -6.40 -8.42
N TYR A 314 1.60 -5.91 -7.63
CA TYR A 314 1.98 -6.43 -6.32
C TYR A 314 1.53 -5.49 -5.20
N ILE A 315 0.63 -5.96 -4.33
CA ILE A 315 0.00 -5.18 -3.25
C ILE A 315 0.30 -5.87 -1.92
N ALA A 316 1.13 -5.25 -1.08
CA ALA A 316 1.65 -5.86 0.14
C ALA A 316 1.82 -4.85 1.28
N TYR A 317 1.78 -5.30 2.54
CA TYR A 317 2.09 -4.48 3.72
C TYR A 317 1.30 -3.16 3.85
N ASN A 318 0.13 -3.03 3.22
CA ASN A 318 -0.68 -1.82 3.33
C ASN A 318 -1.62 -1.90 4.54
N GLU A 319 -1.86 -0.76 5.19
CA GLU A 319 -2.86 -0.61 6.24
C GLU A 319 -4.08 0.12 5.65
N ILE A 320 -5.21 -0.57 5.52
CA ILE A 320 -6.43 -0.04 4.88
C ILE A 320 -7.53 0.00 5.93
N LEU A 321 -7.92 1.22 6.31
CA LEU A 321 -8.75 1.49 7.48
C LEU A 321 -10.04 2.22 7.12
N ASN A 322 -11.18 1.80 7.68
CA ASN A 322 -12.44 2.56 7.63
C ASN A 322 -12.84 3.04 6.22
N VAL A 323 -12.60 2.25 5.19
CA VAL A 323 -13.05 2.57 3.83
C VAL A 323 -14.58 2.48 3.82
N ASN A 324 -15.23 3.63 3.68
CA ASN A 324 -16.66 3.80 3.93
C ASN A 324 -17.44 3.37 2.69
N GLN A 325 -18.35 2.40 2.84
CA GLN A 325 -19.28 1.89 1.82
C GLN A 325 -18.70 1.07 0.65
N GLY A 326 -17.40 1.10 0.35
CA GLY A 326 -16.81 0.29 -0.73
C GLY A 326 -15.89 -0.85 -0.26
N THR A 327 -14.84 -1.10 -1.04
CA THR A 327 -13.95 -2.27 -0.91
C THR A 327 -12.55 -1.87 -0.45
N GLY A 328 -11.95 -2.65 0.47
CA GLY A 328 -10.57 -2.45 0.90
C GLY A 328 -9.57 -2.57 -0.27
N VAL A 329 -9.54 -3.72 -0.94
CA VAL A 329 -8.80 -3.94 -2.19
C VAL A 329 -9.73 -4.50 -3.28
N SER A 330 -9.92 -3.77 -4.38
CA SER A 330 -10.72 -4.22 -5.52
C SER A 330 -9.84 -4.58 -6.71
N LEU A 331 -9.96 -5.81 -7.21
CA LEU A 331 -9.22 -6.31 -8.37
C LEU A 331 -10.13 -6.41 -9.59
N GLY A 332 -9.91 -5.56 -10.57
CA GLY A 332 -10.70 -5.49 -11.81
C GLY A 332 -10.06 -6.16 -13.04
N ASP A 333 -8.84 -6.68 -12.93
CA ASP A 333 -8.08 -7.26 -14.06
C ASP A 333 -7.19 -8.43 -13.61
N ASP A 334 -6.58 -9.14 -14.57
CA ASP A 334 -5.97 -10.44 -14.31
C ASP A 334 -4.55 -10.40 -13.70
N GLY A 335 -4.22 -11.47 -12.99
CA GLY A 335 -2.84 -11.81 -12.64
C GLY A 335 -2.23 -10.99 -11.50
N HIS A 336 -3.05 -10.33 -10.66
CA HIS A 336 -2.56 -9.57 -9.52
C HIS A 336 -2.08 -10.46 -8.38
N ASN A 337 -1.18 -9.91 -7.57
CA ASN A 337 -0.70 -10.53 -6.35
C ASN A 337 -0.96 -9.60 -5.16
N VAL A 338 -2.06 -9.87 -4.44
CA VAL A 338 -2.40 -9.25 -3.15
C VAL A 338 -1.84 -10.14 -2.05
N ALA A 339 -0.53 -10.05 -1.83
CA ALA A 339 0.18 -10.91 -0.91
C ALA A 339 0.75 -10.14 0.26
N THR A 340 0.74 -10.82 1.40
CA THR A 340 1.63 -10.58 2.54
C THR A 340 1.31 -9.30 3.30
N HIS A 341 0.79 -9.50 4.52
CA HIS A 341 0.67 -8.49 5.58
C HIS A 341 -0.13 -7.22 5.22
N ASN A 342 -1.05 -7.26 4.25
CA ASN A 342 -2.06 -6.20 4.18
C ASN A 342 -3.00 -6.35 5.38
N TYR A 343 -3.19 -5.27 6.12
CA TYR A 343 -4.12 -5.18 7.24
C TYR A 343 -5.34 -4.36 6.83
N ILE A 344 -6.48 -5.03 6.69
CA ILE A 344 -7.73 -4.44 6.22
C ILE A 344 -8.71 -4.45 7.38
N ASN A 345 -9.06 -3.27 7.91
CA ASN A 345 -9.90 -3.12 9.11
C ASN A 345 -10.93 -1.99 8.98
N GLY A 346 -12.22 -2.32 9.08
CA GLY A 346 -13.30 -1.34 8.97
C GLY A 346 -14.62 -1.93 8.51
N SER A 347 -15.68 -1.12 8.59
CA SER A 347 -17.05 -1.48 8.16
C SER A 347 -17.21 -1.42 6.65
N PHE A 348 -16.48 -2.29 5.95
CA PHE A 348 -16.49 -2.36 4.48
C PHE A 348 -17.69 -3.15 3.95
N ALA A 349 -18.02 -2.92 2.68
CA ALA A 349 -18.77 -3.90 1.91
C ALA A 349 -17.94 -5.18 1.75
N ARG A 350 -16.68 -5.05 1.30
CA ARG A 350 -15.77 -6.20 1.09
C ARG A 350 -14.37 -5.85 1.58
N GLY A 351 -13.67 -6.82 2.17
CA GLY A 351 -12.25 -6.65 2.47
C GLY A 351 -11.42 -6.66 1.18
N ILE A 352 -11.50 -7.77 0.44
CA ILE A 352 -10.89 -7.94 -0.88
C ILE A 352 -11.94 -8.44 -1.88
N GLU A 353 -12.02 -7.80 -3.03
CA GLU A 353 -12.89 -8.20 -4.15
C GLU A 353 -12.04 -8.64 -5.33
N VAL A 354 -12.34 -9.81 -5.87
CA VAL A 354 -11.65 -10.42 -7.02
C VAL A 354 -12.67 -10.64 -8.14
N ASN A 355 -12.58 -9.84 -9.20
CA ASN A 355 -13.52 -9.86 -10.33
C ASN A 355 -12.86 -10.34 -11.64
N CYS A 356 -11.79 -11.11 -11.52
CA CYS A 356 -10.82 -11.37 -12.58
C CYS A 356 -10.08 -12.70 -12.37
N TYR A 357 -9.17 -13.03 -13.27
CA TYR A 357 -8.54 -14.35 -13.36
C TYR A 357 -7.09 -14.37 -12.86
N GLY A 358 -6.65 -15.53 -12.39
CA GLY A 358 -5.22 -15.79 -12.16
C GLY A 358 -4.59 -15.00 -11.00
N ASN A 359 -5.39 -14.49 -10.06
CA ASN A 359 -4.90 -13.69 -8.95
C ASN A 359 -4.44 -14.57 -7.78
N ILE A 360 -3.48 -14.04 -7.01
CA ILE A 360 -3.03 -14.62 -5.75
C ILE A 360 -3.43 -13.66 -4.63
N VAL A 361 -4.25 -14.13 -3.69
CA VAL A 361 -4.65 -13.39 -2.49
C VAL A 361 -4.18 -14.18 -1.28
N SER A 362 -3.11 -13.74 -0.63
CA SER A 362 -2.50 -14.52 0.43
C SER A 362 -1.90 -13.75 1.60
N PHE A 363 -1.88 -14.38 2.77
CA PHE A 363 -1.23 -13.83 3.99
C PHE A 363 -1.75 -12.45 4.40
N ASN A 364 -3.01 -12.13 4.09
CA ASN A 364 -3.65 -10.89 4.49
C ASN A 364 -4.38 -11.08 5.82
N ARG A 365 -4.51 -9.99 6.59
CA ARG A 365 -5.33 -9.94 7.80
C ARG A 365 -6.52 -9.03 7.57
N ILE A 366 -7.72 -9.61 7.57
CA ILE A 366 -8.97 -8.91 7.29
C ILE A 366 -9.86 -8.99 8.51
N ILE A 367 -10.24 -7.83 9.06
CA ILE A 367 -11.09 -7.75 10.23
C ILE A 367 -12.21 -6.72 10.04
N GLY A 368 -13.32 -6.94 10.74
CA GLY A 368 -14.36 -5.92 10.91
C GLY A 368 -15.27 -5.67 9.70
N VAL A 369 -15.22 -6.49 8.64
CA VAL A 369 -16.18 -6.41 7.51
C VAL A 369 -17.58 -6.68 8.06
N THR A 370 -18.50 -5.73 7.85
CA THR A 370 -19.84 -5.75 8.50
C THR A 370 -20.95 -6.23 7.58
N THR A 371 -20.68 -6.44 6.30
CA THR A 371 -21.71 -6.87 5.36
C THR A 371 -21.64 -8.36 5.03
N ASP A 372 -22.76 -8.85 4.53
CA ASP A 372 -23.05 -10.14 3.92
C ASP A 372 -22.38 -10.31 2.54
N GLN A 373 -21.37 -9.50 2.20
CA GLN A 373 -20.66 -9.59 0.92
C GLN A 373 -19.27 -10.25 0.96
N GLY A 374 -18.92 -10.88 2.07
CA GLY A 374 -17.66 -11.62 2.18
C GLY A 374 -16.46 -10.76 2.54
N ALA A 375 -15.61 -11.25 3.45
CA ALA A 375 -14.32 -10.62 3.70
C ALA A 375 -13.41 -10.72 2.46
N ILE A 376 -13.46 -11.85 1.76
CA ILE A 376 -12.94 -12.03 0.41
C ILE A 376 -14.09 -12.45 -0.50
N SER A 377 -14.37 -11.68 -1.55
CA SER A 377 -15.44 -11.94 -2.51
C SER A 377 -14.86 -12.25 -3.89
N LEU A 378 -15.36 -13.32 -4.51
CA LEU A 378 -15.04 -13.72 -5.87
C LEU A 378 -16.31 -13.58 -6.72
N ASN A 379 -16.26 -12.80 -7.81
CA ASN A 379 -17.38 -12.63 -8.71
C ASN A 379 -16.93 -12.78 -10.17
N SER A 380 -17.41 -13.83 -10.85
CA SER A 380 -16.99 -14.21 -12.20
C SER A 380 -15.47 -14.41 -12.32
N ALA A 381 -14.83 -14.83 -11.23
CA ALA A 381 -13.39 -14.92 -11.06
C ALA A 381 -12.95 -16.39 -11.06
N SER A 382 -12.01 -16.73 -11.94
CA SER A 382 -11.53 -18.11 -12.14
C SER A 382 -10.01 -18.23 -12.05
N ASN A 383 -9.50 -19.41 -11.73
CA ASN A 383 -8.06 -19.68 -11.60
C ASN A 383 -7.34 -18.83 -10.54
N ASN A 384 -8.05 -18.39 -9.49
CA ASN A 384 -7.44 -17.64 -8.40
C ASN A 384 -6.96 -18.56 -7.28
N SER A 385 -5.92 -18.13 -6.56
CA SER A 385 -5.41 -18.78 -5.36
C SER A 385 -5.65 -17.89 -4.15
N ILE A 386 -6.54 -18.32 -3.25
CA ILE A 386 -6.88 -17.63 -2.00
C ILE A 386 -6.30 -18.44 -0.85
N SER A 387 -5.20 -17.99 -0.26
CA SER A 387 -4.48 -18.84 0.71
C SER A 387 -3.87 -18.14 1.91
N ASN A 388 -3.84 -18.84 3.05
CA ASN A 388 -3.16 -18.38 4.27
C ASN A 388 -3.62 -17.01 4.79
N ASN A 389 -4.85 -16.59 4.48
CA ASN A 389 -5.41 -15.34 5.01
C ASN A 389 -5.98 -15.58 6.41
N THR A 390 -5.92 -14.54 7.26
CA THR A 390 -6.60 -14.51 8.56
C THR A 390 -7.80 -13.59 8.48
N ILE A 391 -9.00 -14.15 8.64
CA ILE A 391 -10.27 -13.43 8.57
C ILE A 391 -10.95 -13.48 9.94
N THR A 392 -11.35 -12.34 10.49
CA THR A 392 -12.08 -12.26 11.77
C THR A 392 -13.20 -11.24 11.70
N LEU A 393 -14.45 -11.72 11.64
CA LEU A 393 -15.67 -10.93 11.57
C LEU A 393 -16.44 -11.03 12.90
N SER A 394 -17.03 -9.91 13.36
CA SER A 394 -17.53 -9.81 14.74
C SER A 394 -18.91 -10.44 14.96
N THR A 395 -19.84 -10.37 14.00
CA THR A 395 -21.24 -10.77 14.29
C THR A 395 -22.10 -11.16 13.08
N SER A 396 -21.71 -10.82 11.85
CA SER A 396 -22.47 -11.14 10.64
C SER A 396 -21.56 -11.12 9.42
N GLY A 397 -21.80 -12.01 8.45
CA GLY A 397 -21.11 -11.98 7.16
C GLY A 397 -20.29 -13.23 6.84
N PHE A 398 -19.83 -13.28 5.59
CA PHE A 398 -19.15 -14.44 5.03
C PHE A 398 -17.63 -14.28 5.12
N GLY A 399 -16.90 -15.35 5.43
CA GLY A 399 -15.44 -15.33 5.38
C GLY A 399 -14.96 -15.18 3.94
N ILE A 400 -15.23 -16.20 3.13
CA ILE A 400 -14.96 -16.20 1.69
C ILE A 400 -16.26 -16.47 0.93
N TRP A 401 -16.56 -15.64 -0.07
CA TRP A 401 -17.81 -15.73 -0.83
C TRP A 401 -17.55 -15.89 -2.33
N LEU A 402 -18.10 -16.95 -2.91
CA LEU A 402 -18.09 -17.22 -4.34
C LEU A 402 -19.49 -16.96 -4.88
N LEU A 403 -19.62 -15.84 -5.59
CA LEU A 403 -20.87 -15.29 -6.09
C LEU A 403 -21.45 -16.08 -7.27
N ILE A 404 -20.89 -15.90 -8.47
CA ILE A 404 -21.38 -16.48 -9.72
C ILE A 404 -20.21 -16.81 -10.65
N ASN A 405 -20.28 -17.94 -11.35
CA ASN A 405 -19.31 -18.38 -12.36
C ASN A 405 -17.84 -18.36 -11.90
N ASN A 406 -17.59 -18.61 -10.60
CA ASN A 406 -16.24 -18.68 -10.06
C ASN A 406 -15.71 -20.11 -10.22
N ASN A 407 -14.78 -20.34 -11.16
CA ASN A 407 -14.35 -21.70 -11.49
C ASN A 407 -12.86 -21.91 -11.20
N GLN A 408 -12.49 -23.16 -10.87
CA GLN A 408 -11.07 -23.55 -10.78
C GLN A 408 -10.25 -22.73 -9.77
N ASN A 409 -10.89 -22.18 -8.73
CA ASN A 409 -10.17 -21.45 -7.69
C ASN A 409 -9.63 -22.43 -6.64
N ILE A 410 -8.47 -22.11 -6.06
CA ILE A 410 -7.87 -22.85 -4.94
C ILE A 410 -8.02 -22.00 -3.69
N ILE A 411 -8.70 -22.54 -2.68
CA ILE A 411 -8.95 -21.87 -1.40
C ILE A 411 -8.36 -22.73 -0.29
N GLN A 412 -7.22 -22.33 0.27
CA GLN A 412 -6.49 -23.20 1.18
C GLN A 412 -5.73 -22.52 2.31
N GLY A 413 -5.58 -23.20 3.46
CA GLY A 413 -4.76 -22.70 4.57
C GLY A 413 -5.30 -21.45 5.26
N ASN A 414 -6.52 -21.00 4.95
CA ASN A 414 -7.08 -19.79 5.55
C ASN A 414 -7.57 -20.05 6.97
N ASN A 415 -7.40 -19.08 7.87
CA ASN A 415 -7.96 -19.11 9.22
C ASN A 415 -9.15 -18.13 9.28
N ILE A 416 -10.37 -18.66 9.39
CA ILE A 416 -11.61 -17.91 9.22
C ILE A 416 -12.46 -18.01 10.47
N GLN A 417 -12.76 -16.85 11.07
CA GLN A 417 -13.80 -16.67 12.06
C GLN A 417 -14.87 -15.71 11.50
N ALA A 418 -16.04 -16.24 11.17
CA ALA A 418 -17.15 -15.50 10.53
C ALA A 418 -18.50 -16.15 10.88
N GLU A 419 -19.63 -15.55 10.48
CA GLU A 419 -20.94 -16.20 10.65
C GLU A 419 -21.03 -17.44 9.75
N ILE A 420 -20.71 -17.27 8.46
CA ILE A 420 -20.51 -18.36 7.51
C ILE A 420 -19.07 -18.36 7.03
N GLY A 421 -18.37 -19.49 7.15
CA GLY A 421 -16.95 -19.61 6.80
C GLY A 421 -16.70 -19.40 5.30
N ILE A 422 -17.18 -20.33 4.48
CA ILE A 422 -17.06 -20.28 3.01
C ILE A 422 -18.46 -20.44 2.38
N VAL A 423 -18.82 -19.57 1.46
CA VAL A 423 -20.10 -19.60 0.74
C VAL A 423 -19.86 -19.80 -0.75
N ILE A 424 -20.47 -20.84 -1.32
CA ILE A 424 -20.62 -21.07 -2.75
C ILE A 424 -22.08 -20.82 -3.09
N GLN A 425 -22.39 -19.64 -3.64
CA GLN A 425 -23.78 -19.18 -3.78
C GLN A 425 -24.45 -19.64 -5.07
N ASN A 426 -23.67 -19.94 -6.11
CA ASN A 426 -24.22 -20.30 -7.40
C ASN A 426 -23.74 -21.68 -7.88
N PRO A 427 -24.64 -22.53 -8.41
CA PRO A 427 -24.31 -23.85 -8.94
C PRO A 427 -23.38 -23.85 -10.17
N ASN A 428 -23.04 -22.69 -10.72
CA ASN A 428 -22.06 -22.56 -11.79
C ASN A 428 -20.64 -22.30 -11.27
N CYS A 429 -20.41 -22.29 -9.96
CA CYS A 429 -19.08 -22.18 -9.35
C CYS A 429 -18.41 -23.56 -9.28
N ASN A 430 -17.97 -24.08 -10.43
CA ASN A 430 -17.48 -25.44 -10.58
C ASN A 430 -15.98 -25.58 -10.33
N TYR A 431 -15.54 -26.79 -9.99
CA TYR A 431 -14.12 -27.17 -9.90
C TYR A 431 -13.27 -26.34 -8.93
N ASN A 432 -13.89 -25.69 -7.94
CA ASN A 432 -13.16 -25.02 -6.88
C ASN A 432 -12.62 -26.05 -5.88
N LYS A 433 -11.39 -25.86 -5.41
CA LYS A 433 -10.75 -26.73 -4.42
C LYS A 433 -10.68 -26.01 -3.08
N LEU A 434 -11.32 -26.56 -2.06
CA LEU A 434 -11.23 -26.09 -0.67
C LEU A 434 -10.35 -27.07 0.12
N CYS A 435 -9.22 -26.66 0.70
CA CYS A 435 -8.33 -27.59 1.40
C CYS A 435 -7.61 -26.95 2.61
N GLY A 436 -7.58 -27.61 3.76
CA GLY A 436 -6.76 -27.17 4.91
C GLY A 436 -7.14 -25.79 5.48
N ASN A 437 -8.40 -25.35 5.33
CA ASN A 437 -8.89 -24.13 5.96
C ASN A 437 -9.33 -24.41 7.39
N ILE A 438 -8.98 -23.53 8.32
CA ILE A 438 -9.40 -23.60 9.72
C ILE A 438 -10.61 -22.67 9.89
N LEU A 439 -11.78 -23.25 10.15
CA LEU A 439 -13.05 -22.52 10.31
C LEU A 439 -13.43 -22.52 11.80
N VAL A 440 -13.26 -21.37 12.47
CA VAL A 440 -13.41 -21.22 13.92
C VAL A 440 -14.69 -20.46 14.24
N ASN A 441 -15.53 -21.02 15.11
CA ASN A 441 -16.75 -20.37 15.61
C ASN A 441 -17.73 -19.91 14.51
N CYS A 442 -17.72 -20.57 13.34
CA CYS A 442 -18.72 -20.33 12.31
C CYS A 442 -20.05 -21.04 12.65
N THR A 443 -21.17 -20.34 12.46
CA THR A 443 -22.50 -20.95 12.57
C THR A 443 -22.75 -21.95 11.44
N VAL A 444 -22.27 -21.61 10.25
CA VAL A 444 -22.20 -22.50 9.09
C VAL A 444 -20.76 -22.52 8.60
N GLN A 445 -20.13 -23.69 8.60
CA GLN A 445 -18.74 -23.79 8.13
C GLN A 445 -18.65 -23.56 6.61
N ILE A 446 -19.41 -24.33 5.84
CA ILE A 446 -19.50 -24.22 4.39
C ILE A 446 -20.97 -24.24 3.99
N SER A 447 -21.38 -23.26 3.17
CA SER A 447 -22.69 -23.22 2.52
C SER A 447 -22.50 -23.38 1.02
N ASP A 448 -23.05 -24.44 0.41
CA ASP A 448 -22.89 -24.73 -1.02
C ASP A 448 -24.27 -24.91 -1.69
N SER A 449 -24.57 -24.06 -2.67
CA SER A 449 -25.81 -24.09 -3.45
C SER A 449 -25.81 -25.11 -4.59
N GLY A 450 -24.72 -25.88 -4.78
CA GLY A 450 -24.72 -27.14 -5.52
C GLY A 450 -23.94 -27.14 -6.82
N THR A 451 -22.70 -27.65 -6.75
CA THR A 451 -21.91 -28.41 -7.77
C THR A 451 -20.40 -28.37 -7.41
N GLY A 452 -20.01 -27.54 -6.44
CA GLY A 452 -18.64 -27.46 -5.97
C GLY A 452 -18.15 -28.81 -5.48
N THR A 453 -17.05 -29.32 -6.06
CA THR A 453 -16.34 -30.46 -5.49
C THR A 453 -15.63 -29.99 -4.22
N ILE A 454 -16.31 -30.07 -3.08
CA ILE A 454 -15.68 -29.85 -1.78
C ILE A 454 -14.78 -31.06 -1.50
N ILE A 455 -13.48 -30.95 -1.75
CA ILE A 455 -12.51 -31.92 -1.26
C ILE A 455 -12.22 -31.58 0.21
N ASN A 456 -13.18 -31.88 1.09
CA ASN A 456 -13.04 -31.63 2.52
C ASN A 456 -12.12 -32.69 3.15
N PRO A 457 -10.98 -32.34 3.76
CA PRO A 457 -10.16 -33.32 4.45
C PRO A 457 -10.77 -33.82 5.78
N ASP A 458 -11.72 -33.11 6.42
CA ASP A 458 -11.99 -33.35 7.85
C ASP A 458 -13.45 -33.51 8.32
N THR A 459 -14.45 -33.61 7.43
CA THR A 459 -15.81 -33.98 7.91
C THR A 459 -16.54 -35.01 7.04
N SER A 460 -16.53 -36.26 7.52
CA SER A 460 -17.48 -37.36 7.31
C SER A 460 -17.54 -38.13 5.96
N ALA A 461 -17.11 -39.39 6.10
CA ALA A 461 -17.75 -40.65 5.70
C ALA A 461 -17.58 -41.24 4.29
N TYR A 462 -17.26 -40.48 3.26
CA TYR A 462 -16.87 -41.08 1.98
C TYR A 462 -15.81 -40.22 1.28
N TYR A 463 -14.86 -40.89 0.63
CA TYR A 463 -14.06 -40.49 -0.53
C TYR A 463 -12.54 -40.68 -0.43
N SER A 464 -12.04 -41.07 -1.61
CA SER A 464 -10.66 -41.30 -2.01
C SER A 464 -9.84 -40.00 -1.99
N LEU A 465 -8.64 -40.08 -1.43
CA LEU A 465 -7.67 -38.98 -1.37
C LEU A 465 -6.68 -39.07 -2.54
N VAL A 466 -6.56 -38.02 -3.35
CA VAL A 466 -5.46 -37.84 -4.30
C VAL A 466 -4.61 -36.66 -3.84
N PHE A 467 -3.41 -36.95 -3.33
CA PHE A 467 -2.38 -35.95 -3.12
C PHE A 467 -1.52 -35.82 -4.39
N CYS A 468 -1.42 -34.61 -4.93
CA CYS A 468 -0.33 -34.23 -5.83
C CYS A 468 0.62 -33.32 -5.03
N ASN A 469 1.75 -33.87 -4.58
CA ASN A 469 2.90 -33.07 -4.16
C ASN A 469 4.14 -33.51 -4.94
N THR A 470 4.81 -32.53 -5.52
CA THR A 470 6.15 -32.65 -6.10
C THR A 470 7.16 -32.53 -4.96
N TYR A 471 8.05 -33.51 -4.86
CA TYR A 471 9.02 -33.69 -3.77
C TYR A 471 10.20 -32.72 -3.86
N ASP A 472 10.65 -32.19 -2.71
CA ASP A 472 12.07 -31.93 -2.46
C ASP A 472 12.57 -32.85 -1.32
N GLY A 473 13.81 -33.31 -1.45
CA GLY A 473 14.30 -34.49 -0.75
C GLY A 473 14.61 -34.24 0.73
N SER A 474 13.69 -34.62 1.61
CA SER A 474 14.01 -35.00 3.01
C SER A 474 12.99 -35.97 3.62
N GLY A 475 13.19 -37.27 3.34
CA GLY A 475 13.16 -38.35 4.34
C GLY A 475 11.90 -38.70 5.15
N GLU A 476 10.74 -38.06 4.98
CA GLU A 476 9.49 -38.46 5.68
C GLU A 476 8.39 -38.76 4.66
N GLY A 477 7.88 -40.00 4.67
CA GLY A 477 6.83 -40.48 3.77
C GLY A 477 5.60 -40.91 4.54
N VAL A 478 4.44 -40.41 4.15
CA VAL A 478 3.12 -40.88 4.60
C VAL A 478 2.57 -41.80 3.52
N TYR A 479 2.24 -43.05 3.90
CA TYR A 479 1.67 -44.05 2.99
C TYR A 479 0.21 -44.30 3.38
N VAL A 480 -0.69 -44.29 2.40
CA VAL A 480 -2.12 -44.56 2.59
C VAL A 480 -2.52 -45.69 1.65
N TYR A 481 -3.10 -46.76 2.20
CA TYR A 481 -3.56 -47.94 1.47
C TYR A 481 -5.08 -48.00 1.48
N ALA A 482 -5.68 -48.50 0.41
CA ALA A 482 -7.12 -48.72 0.31
C ALA A 482 -7.49 -50.15 0.76
N ASN A 483 -8.68 -50.31 1.36
CA ASN A 483 -9.26 -51.58 1.82
C ASN A 483 -9.02 -52.81 0.89
N ASN A 484 -8.85 -53.98 1.53
CA ASN A 484 -8.58 -55.31 0.95
C ASN A 484 -7.19 -55.52 0.34
N THR A 485 -6.17 -54.84 0.86
CA THR A 485 -4.77 -55.20 0.59
C THR A 485 -4.08 -55.62 1.88
N SER A 486 -3.61 -56.87 1.92
CA SER A 486 -2.64 -57.30 2.93
C SER A 486 -1.31 -56.65 2.57
N CYS A 487 -0.70 -55.97 3.53
CA CYS A 487 0.55 -55.25 3.35
C CYS A 487 1.57 -55.80 4.34
N THR A 488 2.77 -56.14 3.86
CA THR A 488 3.87 -56.55 4.73
C THR A 488 4.80 -55.36 4.95
N ILE A 489 4.90 -54.90 6.19
CA ILE A 489 5.80 -53.82 6.58
C ILE A 489 7.01 -54.45 7.27
N THR A 490 8.17 -54.41 6.60
CA THR A 490 9.43 -54.85 7.21
C THR A 490 10.14 -53.64 7.80
N LEU A 491 10.40 -53.69 9.11
CA LEU A 491 11.06 -52.62 9.86
C LEU A 491 12.44 -53.07 10.34
N ASN A 492 13.39 -52.15 10.36
CA ASN A 492 14.68 -52.40 11.00
C ASN A 492 14.54 -52.41 12.53
N GLU A 493 15.38 -53.20 13.21
CA GLU A 493 15.44 -53.29 14.67
C GLU A 493 15.59 -51.88 15.31
N GLY A 494 14.72 -51.57 16.28
CA GLY A 494 14.67 -50.25 16.94
C GLY A 494 13.73 -49.21 16.29
N SER A 495 13.03 -49.57 15.21
CA SER A 495 11.99 -48.71 14.61
C SER A 495 10.71 -48.69 15.46
N ILE A 496 9.98 -47.56 15.45
CA ILE A 496 8.69 -47.42 16.15
C ILE A 496 7.59 -47.16 15.11
N LEU A 497 6.63 -48.08 15.04
CA LEU A 497 5.45 -47.97 14.19
C LEU A 497 4.30 -47.37 14.99
N ASN A 498 3.73 -46.26 14.53
CA ASN A 498 2.51 -45.72 15.12
C ASN A 498 1.34 -45.99 14.17
N VAL A 499 0.30 -46.64 14.70
CA VAL A 499 -0.92 -46.97 13.96
C VAL A 499 -2.09 -46.31 14.68
N ASN A 500 -2.75 -45.34 14.03
CA ASN A 500 -3.88 -44.59 14.58
C ASN A 500 -3.66 -44.01 15.99
N GLY A 501 -2.45 -43.52 16.27
CA GLY A 501 -2.12 -42.88 17.56
C GLY A 501 -1.66 -43.86 18.65
N VAL A 502 -1.54 -45.15 18.36
CA VAL A 502 -1.00 -46.16 19.28
C VAL A 502 0.40 -46.58 18.82
N ASN A 503 1.38 -46.48 19.72
CA ASN A 503 2.72 -47.00 19.48
C ASN A 503 2.71 -48.53 19.56
N VAL A 504 3.15 -49.19 18.50
CA VAL A 504 3.31 -50.64 18.44
C VAL A 504 4.81 -50.96 18.52
N TYR A 505 5.19 -51.88 19.42
CA TYR A 505 6.58 -52.26 19.70
C TYR A 505 6.86 -53.68 19.20
N LEU A 506 8.06 -53.89 18.65
CA LEU A 506 8.39 -55.08 17.84
C LEU A 506 8.62 -56.30 18.72
N GLU A 507 7.96 -57.43 18.41
CA GLU A 507 8.39 -58.78 18.79
C GLU A 507 8.57 -59.58 17.49
N ASP A 508 9.73 -60.24 17.32
CA ASP A 508 10.03 -61.18 16.23
C ASP A 508 9.99 -60.66 14.78
N ASN A 509 10.50 -59.44 14.54
CA ASN A 509 10.91 -58.91 13.21
C ASN A 509 9.83 -58.78 12.11
N GLN A 510 8.56 -59.06 12.36
CA GLN A 510 7.48 -58.83 11.39
C GLN A 510 6.16 -58.44 12.06
N TYR A 511 5.45 -57.48 11.43
CA TYR A 511 4.04 -57.26 11.72
C TYR A 511 3.19 -57.65 10.51
N ILE A 512 2.14 -58.41 10.77
CA ILE A 512 1.06 -58.64 9.81
C ILE A 512 -0.13 -57.83 10.32
N LEU A 513 -0.48 -56.76 9.61
CA LEU A 513 -1.68 -55.97 9.88
C LEU A 513 -2.81 -56.43 8.94
N ASP A 514 -3.76 -57.18 9.47
CA ASP A 514 -5.02 -57.45 8.76
C ASP A 514 -5.97 -56.26 8.94
N MET A 515 -5.99 -55.41 7.91
CA MET A 515 -6.73 -54.16 7.94
C MET A 515 -8.15 -54.36 7.41
N MET A 516 -9.13 -54.38 8.31
CA MET A 516 -10.56 -54.40 7.96
C MET A 516 -11.18 -53.00 7.75
N LYS A 517 -10.38 -51.94 7.90
CA LYS A 517 -10.70 -50.51 7.69
C LYS A 517 -9.43 -49.77 7.28
N ASP A 518 -9.53 -48.53 6.81
CA ASP A 518 -8.36 -47.72 6.46
C ASP A 518 -7.60 -47.27 7.73
N TYR A 519 -6.26 -47.32 7.69
CA TYR A 519 -5.37 -46.94 8.80
C TYR A 519 -4.35 -45.88 8.34
N PHE A 520 -3.95 -45.02 9.27
CA PHE A 520 -2.77 -44.16 9.09
C PHE A 520 -1.56 -44.85 9.71
N VAL A 521 -0.55 -45.09 8.88
CA VAL A 521 0.72 -45.68 9.29
C VAL A 521 1.83 -44.72 8.91
N TYR A 522 2.60 -44.28 9.91
CA TYR A 522 3.79 -43.49 9.68
C TYR A 522 4.93 -43.95 10.59
N VAL A 523 6.14 -43.88 10.05
CA VAL A 523 7.35 -44.31 10.75
C VAL A 523 7.90 -43.09 11.47
N THR A 524 7.77 -43.09 12.79
CA THR A 524 8.28 -41.97 13.63
C THR A 524 9.80 -42.01 13.79
N ARG A 525 10.42 -43.18 13.56
CA ARG A 525 11.87 -43.37 13.61
C ARG A 525 12.27 -44.66 12.89
N GLY A 526 13.23 -44.59 11.96
CA GLY A 526 13.75 -45.74 11.20
C GLY A 526 13.45 -45.68 9.69
N PHE A 527 13.76 -46.77 8.99
CA PHE A 527 13.45 -46.95 7.56
C PHE A 527 12.56 -48.18 7.42
N ALA A 528 11.50 -48.08 6.62
CA ALA A 528 10.56 -49.18 6.37
C ALA A 528 10.59 -49.57 4.91
N ILE A 529 10.60 -50.88 4.64
CA ILE A 529 10.33 -51.41 3.31
C ILE A 529 8.93 -52.01 3.37
N ILE A 530 8.05 -51.47 2.54
CA ILE A 530 6.65 -51.87 2.49
C ILE A 530 6.40 -52.55 1.14
N SER A 531 6.01 -53.83 1.19
CA SER A 531 5.72 -54.66 0.00
C SER A 531 4.30 -55.18 0.00
#